data_AF-A0AAV9ABN3-F1
#
_entry.id   AF-A0AAV9ABN3-F1
#
_cell.length_a   1.000
_cell.length_b   1.000
_cell.length_c   1.000
_cell.angle_alpha   90.00
_cell.angle_beta   90.00
_cell.angle_gamma   90.00
#
_symmetry.space_group_name_H-M   'P 1'
#
loop_
_entity.id
_entity.type
_entity.pdbx_description
1 polymer ?
#
loop_
_entity_poly.entity_id
_entity_poly.type
_entity_poly.pdbx_seq_one_letter_code
_entity_poly.pdbx_strand_id
1 'polypeptide(L)'
;MEDEEAEVNVKIKKAYCPPLIVEGNPCLEYIKYIVFPWFNKFEVERDEKNGGYKAYTSVEELLADYEKGDLHPADVKPALSKALNRILQPVRDHFKNNSEARELLKKVKNIDVILNKVQFLSVTITRFTDYINEAYGYQKNSN
;
A
#
# COMPACT_ATOMS: atom_id res chain seq x y z
N MET A 1 -0.97 8.58 -4.09
CA MET A 1 -0.94 9.17 -2.72
C MET A 1 -2.26 9.89 -2.39
N GLU A 2 -3.23 9.83 -3.30
CA GLU A 2 -4.57 10.40 -3.19
C GLU A 2 -5.62 9.44 -2.61
N ASP A 3 -5.22 8.27 -2.10
CA ASP A 3 -6.17 7.35 -1.49
C ASP A 3 -6.89 8.04 -0.33
N GLU A 4 -8.22 7.94 -0.33
CA GLU A 4 -9.03 8.45 0.78
C GLU A 4 -8.83 7.60 2.03
N GLU A 5 -9.22 8.12 3.20
CA GLU A 5 -9.05 7.42 4.47
C GLU A 5 -9.65 6.00 4.45
N ALA A 6 -10.86 5.87 3.90
CA ALA A 6 -11.54 4.59 3.78
C ALA A 6 -10.79 3.60 2.88
N GLU A 7 -10.16 4.08 1.81
CA GLU A 7 -9.41 3.24 0.88
C GLU A 7 -8.13 2.71 1.51
N VAL A 8 -7.41 3.56 2.25
CA VAL A 8 -6.24 3.14 3.05
C VAL A 8 -6.66 2.08 4.05
N ASN A 9 -7.74 2.30 4.80
CA ASN A 9 -8.23 1.36 5.80
C ASN A 9 -8.57 0.00 5.18
N VAL A 10 -9.21 -0.02 4.01
CA VAL A 10 -9.55 -1.25 3.28
C VAL A 10 -8.29 -1.97 2.79
N LYS A 11 -7.31 -1.24 2.24
CA LYS A 11 -6.06 -1.82 1.72
C LYS A 11 -5.24 -2.44 2.85
N ILE A 12 -5.05 -1.71 3.96
CA ILE A 12 -4.32 -2.22 5.13
C ILE A 12 -5.06 -3.38 5.81
N LYS A 13 -6.39 -3.33 5.90
CA LYS A 13 -7.18 -4.46 6.41
C LYS A 13 -6.92 -5.75 5.61
N LYS A 14 -6.82 -5.64 4.28
CA LYS A 14 -6.54 -6.77 3.37
C LYS A 14 -5.06 -7.15 3.27
N ALA A 15 -4.15 -6.31 3.77
CA ALA A 15 -2.72 -6.54 3.66
C ALA A 15 -2.30 -7.85 4.35
N TYR A 16 -1.27 -8.48 3.80
CA TYR A 16 -0.64 -9.64 4.41
C TYR A 16 -0.01 -9.24 5.75
N CYS A 17 -0.39 -9.92 6.83
CA CYS A 17 0.12 -9.66 8.17
C CYS A 17 -0.05 -10.95 9.00
N PRO A 18 0.76 -11.99 8.71
CA PRO A 18 0.69 -13.25 9.43
C PRO A 18 1.03 -13.05 10.91
N PRO A 19 0.33 -13.70 11.86
CA PRO A 19 0.65 -13.62 13.28
C PRO A 19 2.02 -14.25 13.56
N LEU A 20 2.77 -13.70 14.53
CA LEU A 20 4.08 -14.18 14.99
C LEU A 20 5.22 -14.19 13.95
N ILE A 21 4.95 -13.86 12.69
CA ILE A 21 5.94 -13.83 11.61
C ILE A 21 6.30 -12.37 11.31
N VAL A 22 7.55 -12.03 11.57
CA VAL A 22 8.12 -10.70 11.33
C VAL A 22 8.72 -10.58 9.94
N GLU A 23 9.46 -11.59 9.51
CA GLU A 23 10.17 -11.57 8.23
C GLU A 23 9.20 -11.48 7.04
N GLY A 24 9.43 -10.53 6.14
CA GLY A 24 8.59 -10.29 4.97
C GLY A 24 7.18 -9.80 5.29
N ASN A 25 6.92 -9.32 6.51
CA ASN A 25 5.61 -8.78 6.90
C ASN A 25 5.49 -7.31 6.47
N PRO A 26 4.71 -6.99 5.42
CA PRO A 26 4.67 -5.65 4.85
C PRO A 26 4.09 -4.60 5.83
N CYS A 27 3.21 -5.01 6.75
CA CYS A 27 2.70 -4.09 7.77
C CYS A 27 3.80 -3.65 8.72
N LEU A 28 4.64 -4.58 9.18
CA LEU A 28 5.75 -4.25 10.09
C LEU A 28 6.85 -3.46 9.38
N GLU A 29 7.10 -3.74 8.10
CA GLU A 29 8.02 -2.94 7.28
C GLU A 29 7.56 -1.50 7.12
N TYR A 30 6.26 -1.26 6.89
CA TYR A 30 5.72 0.10 6.84
C TYR A 30 5.88 0.81 8.18
N ILE A 31 5.66 0.10 9.29
CA ILE A 31 5.88 0.67 10.61
C ILE A 31 7.35 1.05 10.78
N LYS A 32 8.27 0.15 10.47
CA LYS A 32 9.72 0.35 10.60
C LYS A 32 10.26 1.49 9.72
N TYR A 33 9.88 1.54 8.45
CA TYR A 33 10.51 2.42 7.46
C TYR A 33 9.73 3.70 7.17
N ILE A 34 8.44 3.77 7.53
CA ILE A 34 7.61 4.95 7.27
C ILE A 34 7.14 5.56 8.58
N VAL A 35 6.49 4.78 9.45
CA VAL A 35 5.83 5.32 10.65
C VAL A 35 6.84 5.75 11.71
N PHE A 36 7.84 4.91 12.00
CA PHE A 36 8.88 5.23 12.98
C PHE A 36 9.69 6.47 12.60
N PRO A 37 10.23 6.61 11.36
CA PRO A 37 10.94 7.82 10.97
C PRO A 37 10.08 9.10 11.02
N TRP A 38 8.75 8.97 10.86
CA TRP A 38 7.85 10.12 10.86
C TRP A 38 7.45 10.57 12.27
N PHE A 39 7.15 9.65 13.18
CA PHE A 39 6.63 9.97 14.51
C PHE A 39 7.59 9.64 15.68
N ASN A 40 8.69 8.95 15.42
CA ASN A 40 9.62 8.38 16.40
C ASN A 40 8.99 7.35 17.36
N LYS A 41 7.75 6.94 17.12
CA LYS A 41 7.01 5.94 17.90
C LYS A 41 5.89 5.33 17.08
N PHE A 42 5.41 4.17 17.54
CA PHE A 42 4.20 3.53 17.03
C PHE A 42 3.20 3.32 18.15
N GLU A 43 1.98 3.83 18.00
CA GLU A 43 0.95 3.82 19.03
C GLU A 43 -0.13 2.80 18.67
N VAL A 44 -0.40 1.86 19.59
CA VAL A 44 -1.43 0.84 19.46
C VAL A 44 -2.50 1.06 20.51
N GLU A 45 -3.72 1.31 20.05
CA GLU A 45 -4.92 1.47 20.88
C GLU A 45 -5.72 0.15 20.84
N ARG A 46 -5.87 -0.50 21.99
CA ARG A 46 -6.60 -1.74 22.17
C ARG A 46 -7.31 -1.73 23.53
N ASP A 47 -8.35 -2.54 23.66
CA ASP A 47 -9.11 -2.66 24.90
C ASP A 47 -8.21 -3.11 26.06
N GLU A 48 -8.53 -2.72 27.30
CA GLU A 48 -7.75 -3.08 28.49
C GLU A 48 -7.57 -4.61 28.63
N LYS A 49 -8.59 -5.38 28.26
CA LYS A 49 -8.56 -6.86 28.28
C LYS A 49 -7.52 -7.45 27.32
N ASN A 50 -7.17 -6.72 26.27
CA ASN A 50 -6.21 -7.11 25.25
C ASN A 50 -4.85 -6.44 25.45
N GLY A 51 -4.61 -5.84 26.63
CA GLY A 51 -3.33 -5.25 27.01
C GLY A 51 -3.25 -3.72 26.86
N GLY A 52 -4.38 -3.03 26.63
CA GLY A 52 -4.51 -1.58 26.71
C GLY A 52 -3.66 -0.78 25.72
N TYR A 53 -3.73 0.55 25.81
CA TYR A 53 -2.89 1.44 25.02
C TYR A 53 -1.41 1.16 25.27
N LYS A 54 -0.62 1.04 24.20
CA LYS A 54 0.83 0.90 24.25
C LYS A 54 1.49 1.76 23.17
N ALA A 55 2.55 2.47 23.54
CA ALA A 55 3.39 3.23 22.62
C ALA A 55 4.78 2.58 22.53
N TYR A 56 5.10 2.04 21.37
CA TYR A 56 6.40 1.47 21.06
C TYR A 56 7.36 2.59 20.67
N THR A 57 8.48 2.67 21.38
CA THR A 57 9.52 3.70 21.13
C THR A 57 10.72 3.16 20.37
N SER A 58 10.80 1.84 20.20
CA SER A 58 11.78 1.17 19.35
C SER A 58 11.12 0.13 18.47
N VAL A 59 11.72 -0.12 17.30
CA VAL A 59 11.24 -1.17 16.38
C VAL A 59 11.47 -2.53 17.00
N GLU A 60 12.58 -2.69 17.73
CA GLU A 60 12.97 -3.94 18.38
C GLU A 60 11.93 -4.38 19.42
N GLU A 61 11.37 -3.45 20.20
CA GLU A 61 10.29 -3.73 21.15
C GLU A 61 9.02 -4.20 20.43
N LEU A 62 8.64 -3.51 19.35
CA LEU A 62 7.48 -3.87 18.53
C LEU A 62 7.61 -5.30 17.97
N LEU A 63 8.76 -5.61 17.38
CA LEU A 63 8.99 -6.90 16.74
C LEU A 63 9.02 -8.03 17.79
N ALA A 64 9.66 -7.80 18.93
CA ALA A 64 9.71 -8.78 20.02
C ALA A 64 8.32 -9.10 20.57
N ASP A 65 7.46 -8.10 20.78
CA ASP A 65 6.08 -8.33 21.22
C ASP A 65 5.25 -9.06 20.15
N TYR A 66 5.49 -8.75 18.87
CA TYR A 66 4.78 -9.39 17.77
C TYR A 66 5.17 -10.87 17.61
N GLU A 67 6.46 -11.21 17.72
CA GLU A 67 6.96 -12.60 17.67
C GLU A 67 6.49 -13.43 18.87
N LYS A 68 6.37 -12.81 20.05
CA LYS A 68 5.85 -13.47 21.25
C LYS A 68 4.34 -13.67 21.22
N GLY A 69 3.62 -12.91 20.40
CA GLY A 69 2.17 -12.90 20.33
C GLY A 69 1.48 -11.95 21.31
N ASP A 70 2.25 -11.12 22.02
CA ASP A 70 1.74 -10.07 22.89
C ASP A 70 1.09 -8.92 22.10
N LEU A 71 1.43 -8.81 20.80
CA LEU A 71 0.83 -7.88 19.85
C LEU A 71 0.24 -8.63 18.65
N HIS A 72 -1.08 -8.49 18.43
CA HIS A 72 -1.78 -9.25 17.40
C HIS A 72 -1.95 -8.43 16.09
N PRO A 73 -1.94 -9.06 14.91
CA PRO A 73 -2.22 -8.37 13.63
C PRO A 73 -3.52 -7.55 13.61
N ALA A 74 -4.52 -7.96 14.39
CA ALA A 74 -5.80 -7.26 14.52
C ALA A 74 -5.67 -5.89 15.20
N ASP A 75 -4.63 -5.68 16.02
CA ASP A 75 -4.33 -4.41 16.68
C ASP A 75 -3.34 -3.58 15.84
N VAL A 76 -2.39 -4.25 15.19
CA VAL A 76 -1.38 -3.62 14.32
C VAL A 76 -2.01 -2.94 13.12
N LYS A 77 -2.93 -3.61 12.41
CA LYS A 77 -3.51 -3.08 11.15
C LYS A 77 -4.29 -1.78 11.37
N PRO A 78 -5.19 -1.65 12.36
CA PRO A 78 -5.86 -0.38 12.65
C PRO A 78 -4.89 0.73 13.07
N ALA A 79 -3.92 0.43 13.94
CA ALA A 79 -2.90 1.38 14.37
C ALA A 79 -2.05 1.90 13.19
N LEU A 80 -1.61 0.99 12.30
CA LEU A 80 -0.90 1.33 11.07
C LEU A 80 -1.76 2.20 10.15
N SER A 81 -3.03 1.84 9.95
CA SER A 81 -3.94 2.62 9.11
C SER A 81 -4.09 4.05 9.64
N LYS A 82 -4.29 4.21 10.96
CA LYS A 82 -4.39 5.51 11.63
C LYS A 82 -3.13 6.34 11.42
N ALA A 83 -1.96 5.73 11.60
CA ALA A 83 -0.68 6.41 11.39
C ALA A 83 -0.48 6.86 9.93
N LEU A 84 -0.72 5.99 8.95
CA LEU A 84 -0.61 6.32 7.54
C LEU A 84 -1.58 7.42 7.12
N ASN A 85 -2.81 7.39 7.61
CA ASN A 85 -3.79 8.44 7.33
C ASN A 85 -3.34 9.80 7.88
N ARG A 86 -2.73 9.85 9.07
CA ARG A 86 -2.13 11.09 9.60
C ARG A 86 -0.99 11.60 8.73
N ILE A 87 -0.16 10.71 8.19
CA ILE A 87 0.94 11.07 7.28
C ILE A 87 0.40 11.60 5.94
N LEU A 88 -0.67 11.00 5.42
CA LEU A 88 -1.28 11.39 4.14
C LEU A 88 -2.15 12.64 4.24
N GLN A 89 -2.63 13.01 5.44
CA GLN A 89 -3.57 14.11 5.61
C GLN A 89 -3.08 15.44 5.03
N PRO A 90 -1.84 15.90 5.27
CA PRO A 90 -1.35 17.16 4.68
C PRO A 90 -1.35 17.15 3.15
N VAL A 91 -1.13 15.97 2.53
CA VAL A 91 -1.16 15.81 1.07
C VAL A 91 -2.59 15.92 0.56
N ARG A 92 -3.55 15.26 1.22
CA ARG A 92 -4.98 15.38 0.89
C ARG A 92 -5.46 16.82 1.00
N ASP A 93 -5.07 17.50 2.07
CA ASP A 93 -5.43 18.90 2.31
C ASP A 93 -4.83 19.83 1.24
N HIS A 94 -3.61 19.56 0.77
CA HIS A 94 -2.99 20.32 -0.32
C HIS A 94 -3.82 20.23 -1.61
N PHE A 95 -4.18 19.03 -2.08
CA PHE A 95 -5.00 18.86 -3.30
C PHE A 95 -6.46 19.30 -3.11
N LYS A 96 -6.94 19.36 -1.86
CA LYS A 96 -8.26 19.90 -1.53
C LYS A 96 -8.27 21.42 -1.49
N ASN A 97 -7.21 22.09 -1.07
CA ASN A 97 -7.24 23.55 -0.89
C ASN A 97 -6.54 24.32 -2.01
N ASN A 98 -5.71 23.66 -2.82
CA ASN A 98 -5.06 24.26 -3.98
C ASN A 98 -5.76 23.84 -5.29
N SER A 99 -6.41 24.81 -5.94
CA SER A 99 -7.16 24.60 -7.19
C SER A 99 -6.26 24.21 -8.36
N GLU A 100 -5.08 24.82 -8.49
CA GLU A 100 -4.08 24.48 -9.51
C GLU A 100 -3.58 23.04 -9.33
N ALA A 101 -3.19 22.67 -8.10
CA ALA A 101 -2.74 21.31 -7.79
C ALA A 101 -3.84 20.27 -8.10
N ARG A 102 -5.10 20.59 -7.80
CA ARG A 102 -6.25 19.73 -8.10
C ARG A 102 -6.45 19.55 -9.60
N GLU A 103 -6.36 20.63 -10.38
CA GLU A 103 -6.51 20.55 -11.84
C GLU A 103 -5.36 19.77 -12.48
N LEU A 104 -4.13 19.94 -11.98
CA LEU A 104 -2.98 19.14 -12.40
C LEU A 104 -3.20 17.65 -12.09
N LEU A 105 -3.66 17.33 -10.88
CA LEU A 105 -3.95 15.94 -10.48
C LEU A 105 -5.00 15.29 -11.40
N LYS A 106 -6.07 16.01 -11.76
CA LYS A 106 -7.08 15.52 -12.71
C LYS A 106 -6.47 15.17 -14.07
N LYS A 107 -5.58 16.02 -14.58
CA LYS A 107 -4.89 15.78 -15.86
C LYS A 107 -4.03 14.52 -15.80
N VAL A 108 -3.24 14.35 -14.73
CA VAL A 108 -2.39 13.17 -14.53
C VAL A 108 -3.23 11.89 -14.45
N LYS A 109 -4.33 11.91 -13.68
CA LYS A 109 -5.24 10.74 -13.58
C LYS A 109 -5.84 10.33 -14.93
N ASN A 110 -6.19 11.29 -15.77
CA ASN A 110 -6.70 10.99 -17.10
C ASN A 110 -5.65 10.33 -17.99
N ILE A 111 -4.39 10.76 -17.88
CA ILE A 111 -3.26 10.15 -18.59
C ILE A 111 -3.08 8.70 -18.15
N ASP A 112 -3.10 8.41 -16.84
CA ASP A 112 -2.95 7.06 -16.31
C ASP A 112 -4.03 6.10 -16.84
N VAL A 113 -5.29 6.56 -16.94
CA VAL A 113 -6.37 5.75 -17.52
C VAL A 113 -6.11 5.44 -19.00
N ILE A 114 -5.61 6.41 -19.76
CA ILE A 114 -5.30 6.24 -21.17
C ILE A 114 -4.12 5.27 -21.33
N LEU A 115 -3.04 5.45 -20.56
CA LEU A 115 -1.86 4.58 -20.59
C LEU A 115 -2.23 3.13 -20.27
N ASN A 116 -3.05 2.91 -19.24
CA ASN A 116 -3.53 1.57 -18.90
C ASN A 116 -4.33 0.91 -20.03
N LYS A 117 -5.18 1.68 -20.74
CA LYS A 117 -5.91 1.16 -21.93
C LYS A 117 -4.96 0.84 -23.08
N VAL A 118 -3.98 1.69 -23.36
CA VAL A 118 -2.98 1.47 -24.42
C VAL A 118 -2.16 0.21 -24.12
N GLN A 119 -1.73 0.04 -22.87
CA GLN A 119 -0.96 -1.13 -22.46
C GLN A 119 -1.80 -2.42 -22.54
N PHE A 120 -3.09 -2.36 -22.17
CA PHE A 120 -4.00 -3.49 -22.35
C PHE A 120 -4.20 -3.85 -23.84
N LEU A 121 -4.37 -2.86 -24.70
CA LEU A 121 -4.47 -3.07 -26.15
C LEU A 121 -3.18 -3.66 -26.72
N SER A 122 -2.00 -3.20 -26.28
CA SER A 122 -0.72 -3.74 -26.75
C SER A 122 -0.58 -5.22 -26.39
N VAL A 123 -0.90 -5.60 -25.15
CA VAL A 123 -0.84 -7.01 -24.70
C VAL A 123 -1.81 -7.89 -25.50
N THR A 124 -3.00 -7.37 -25.80
CA THR A 124 -4.01 -8.11 -26.57
C THR A 124 -3.59 -8.28 -28.03
N ILE A 125 -3.03 -7.23 -28.65
CA ILE A 125 -2.49 -7.30 -30.01
C ILE A 125 -1.33 -8.28 -30.07
N THR A 126 -0.37 -8.22 -29.13
CA THR A 126 0.76 -9.17 -29.08
C THR A 126 0.26 -10.61 -28.99
N ARG A 127 -0.67 -10.91 -28.07
CA ARG A 127 -1.27 -12.26 -27.97
C ARG A 127 -1.99 -12.71 -29.24
N PHE A 128 -2.68 -11.80 -29.91
CA PHE A 128 -3.35 -12.11 -31.17
C PHE A 128 -2.34 -12.35 -32.30
N THR A 129 -1.29 -11.53 -32.40
CA THR A 129 -0.21 -11.72 -33.37
C THR A 129 0.52 -13.04 -33.13
N ASP A 130 0.80 -13.39 -31.87
CA ASP A 130 1.40 -14.68 -31.50
C ASP A 130 0.50 -15.85 -31.92
N TYR A 131 -0.81 -15.76 -31.66
CA TYR A 131 -1.79 -16.76 -32.10
C TYR A 131 -1.82 -16.92 -33.63
N ILE A 132 -1.83 -15.82 -34.38
CA ILE A 132 -1.82 -15.86 -35.85
C ILE A 132 -0.50 -16.44 -36.36
N ASN A 133 0.63 -16.09 -35.75
CA ASN A 133 1.93 -16.64 -36.12
C ASN A 133 2.02 -18.16 -35.88
N GLU A 134 1.45 -18.63 -34.77
CA GLU A 134 1.36 -20.07 -34.45
C GLU A 134 0.38 -20.80 -35.39
N ALA A 135 -0.80 -20.23 -35.64
CA ALA A 135 -1.85 -20.86 -36.44
C ALA A 135 -1.51 -20.94 -37.95
N TYR A 136 -0.79 -19.94 -38.47
CA TYR A 136 -0.47 -19.85 -39.90
C TYR A 136 1.01 -20.12 -40.24
N GLY A 137 1.85 -20.42 -39.24
CA GLY A 137 3.22 -20.89 -39.45
C GLY A 137 4.11 -19.92 -40.23
N TYR A 138 4.04 -18.61 -39.96
CA TYR A 138 4.90 -17.62 -40.61
C TYR A 138 6.36 -17.83 -40.14
N GLN A 139 7.15 -18.58 -40.91
CA GLN A 139 8.60 -18.65 -40.70
C GLN A 139 9.20 -17.28 -41.05
N LYS A 140 9.86 -16.64 -40.08
CA LYS A 140 10.70 -15.46 -40.32
C LYS A 140 11.76 -15.84 -41.36
N ASN A 141 11.65 -15.32 -42.57
CA ASN A 141 12.74 -15.35 -43.53
C ASN A 141 13.86 -14.47 -42.99
N SER A 142 14.90 -15.10 -42.46
CA SER A 142 16.17 -14.47 -42.09
C SER A 142 16.92 -14.08 -43.36
N ASN A 143 17.20 -12.79 -43.53
CA ASN A 143 18.30 -12.26 -44.34
C ASN A 143 18.99 -11.16 -43.54
#